data_AF-A0A831QHG5-F1
#
_entry.id   AF-A0A831QHG5-F1
#
_cell.length_a   1.000
_cell.length_b   1.000
_cell.length_c   1.000
_cell.angle_alpha   90.00
_cell.angle_beta   90.00
_cell.angle_gamma   90.00
#
_symmetry.space_group_name_H-M   'P 1'
#
loop_
_entity.id
_entity.type
_entity.pdbx_description
1 polymer ?
#
loop_
_entity_poly.entity_id
_entity_poly.type
_entity_poly.pdbx_seq_one_letter_code
_entity_poly.pdbx_strand_id
1 'polypeptide(L)' 'MRIMTFNIRFENDRDGQNGWVHRKDLVIKVIERYKPDIIGTQEGKWNQLLFFRDNLS' A
#
# COMPACT_ATOMS: atom_id res chain seq x y z
N MET A 1 -11.97 10.49 -13.61
CA MET A 1 -10.64 10.33 -12.99
C MET A 1 -10.81 10.31 -11.47
N ARG A 2 -10.34 9.26 -10.80
CA ARG A 2 -10.36 9.08 -9.34
C ARG A 2 -8.93 9.20 -8.80
N ILE A 3 -8.77 9.99 -7.76
CA ILE A 3 -7.49 10.20 -7.11
C ILE A 3 -7.60 9.69 -5.67
N MET A 4 -6.57 8.98 -5.20
CA MET A 4 -6.46 8.50 -3.84
C MET A 4 -5.22 9.08 -3.17
N THR A 5 -5.36 9.55 -1.92
CA THR A 5 -4.24 9.71 -1.00
C THR A 5 -4.34 8.62 0.06
N PHE A 6 -3.25 7.89 0.30
CA PHE A 6 -3.26 6.78 1.24
C PHE A 6 -1.91 6.65 1.96
N ASN A 7 -1.89 6.96 3.26
CA ASN A 7 -0.76 6.62 4.10
C ASN A 7 -0.81 5.10 4.38
N ILE A 8 0.19 4.37 3.88
CA ILE A 8 0.22 2.90 3.96
C ILE A 8 1.00 2.38 5.17
N ARG A 9 1.58 3.30 5.97
CA ARG A 9 2.48 3.06 7.11
C ARG A 9 3.75 2.31 6.71
N PHE A 10 4.91 2.90 6.99
CA PHE A 10 6.19 2.31 6.55
C PHE A 10 6.46 0.97 7.24
N GLU A 11 7.11 0.06 6.53
CA GLU A 11 7.52 -1.22 7.10
C GLU A 11 8.56 -1.05 8.21
N ASN A 12 8.31 -1.66 9.36
CA ASN A 12 9.22 -1.74 10.50
C ASN A 12 8.88 -2.93 11.41
N ASP A 13 9.84 -3.31 12.25
CA ASP A 13 9.73 -4.47 13.15
C ASP A 13 8.91 -4.20 14.43
N ARG A 14 8.50 -2.95 14.67
CA ARG A 14 7.79 -2.53 15.90
C ARG A 14 6.28 -2.63 15.79
N ASP A 15 5.75 -2.71 14.57
CA ASP A 15 4.30 -2.78 14.34
C ASP A 15 3.70 -4.17 14.64
N GLY A 16 4.52 -5.19 14.93
CA GLY A 16 4.06 -6.51 15.39
C GLY A 16 3.06 -7.16 14.44
N GLN A 17 1.87 -7.53 14.94
CA GLN A 17 0.79 -8.10 14.12
C GLN A 17 0.24 -7.12 13.07
N ASN A 18 0.46 -5.82 13.25
CA ASN A 18 0.16 -4.79 12.26
C ASN A 18 1.36 -4.52 11.32
N GLY A 19 2.39 -5.37 11.33
CA GLY A 19 3.54 -5.25 10.44
C GLY A 19 3.14 -5.35 8.96
N TRP A 20 3.91 -4.71 8.08
CA TRP A 20 3.64 -4.65 6.63
C TRP A 20 3.40 -6.03 6.02
N VAL A 21 4.19 -7.04 6.43
CA VAL A 21 4.08 -8.42 5.96
C VAL A 21 2.68 -9.01 6.12
N HIS A 22 1.93 -8.58 7.14
CA HIS A 22 0.56 -9.03 7.42
C HIS A 22 -0.53 -8.17 6.76
N ARG A 23 -0.18 -6.94 6.34
CA ARG A 23 -1.15 -5.93 5.84
C ARG A 23 -1.13 -5.72 4.33
N LYS A 24 -0.01 -6.06 3.67
CA LYS A 24 0.24 -5.70 2.26
C LYS A 24 -0.89 -6.14 1.31
N ASP A 25 -1.45 -7.35 1.52
CA ASP A 25 -2.53 -7.88 0.67
C ASP A 25 -3.86 -7.15 0.91
N LEU A 26 -4.12 -6.70 2.14
CA LEU A 26 -5.30 -5.89 2.45
C LEU A 26 -5.19 -4.51 1.78
N VAL A 27 -4.00 -3.93 1.75
CA VAL A 27 -3.75 -2.65 1.08
C VAL A 27 -4.02 -2.76 -0.42
N ILE A 28 -3.56 -3.83 -1.08
CA ILE A 28 -3.89 -4.12 -2.49
C ILE A 28 -5.39 -4.20 -2.69
N LYS A 29 -6.10 -5.00 -1.89
CA LYS A 29 -7.56 -5.15 -1.98
C LYS A 29 -8.30 -3.81 -1.86
N VAL A 30 -7.83 -2.91 -1.01
CA VAL A 30 -8.41 -1.55 -0.89
C VAL A 30 -8.18 -0.76 -2.18
N ILE A 31 -6.94 -0.74 -2.69
CA ILE A 31 -6.61 -0.01 -3.93
C ILE A 31 -7.43 -0.55 -5.10
N GLU A 32 -7.49 -1.86 -5.27
CA GLU A 32 -8.26 -2.53 -6.34
C GLU A 32 -9.78 -2.36 -6.20
N ARG A 33 -10.30 -2.26 -4.98
CA ARG A 33 -11.72 -2.00 -4.75
C ARG A 33 -12.11 -0.60 -5.22
N TYR A 34 -11.29 0.40 -4.90
CA TYR A 34 -11.58 1.79 -5.25
C TYR A 34 -11.07 2.20 -6.63
N LYS A 35 -10.17 1.42 -7.24
CA LYS A 35 -9.62 1.59 -8.60
C LYS A 35 -9.22 3.05 -8.91
N PRO A 36 -8.35 3.70 -8.12
CA PRO A 36 -7.89 5.05 -8.42
C PRO A 36 -7.05 5.05 -9.71
N ASP A 37 -7.14 6.13 -10.50
CA ASP A 37 -6.29 6.33 -11.67
C ASP A 37 -4.90 6.85 -11.26
N ILE A 38 -4.83 7.62 -10.16
CA ILE A 38 -3.59 8.10 -9.54
C ILE A 38 -3.68 7.88 -8.03
N ILE A 39 -2.64 7.29 -7.45
CA ILE A 39 -2.49 7.14 -6.01
C ILE A 39 -1.23 7.87 -5.52
N GLY A 40 -1.41 8.77 -4.56
CA GLY A 40 -0.34 9.33 -3.76
C GLY A 40 -0.21 8.56 -2.45
N THR A 41 0.98 8.03 -2.17
CA THR A 41 1.23 7.32 -0.91
C THR A 41 2.11 8.16 0.02
N GLN A 42 1.92 7.96 1.33
CA GLN A 42 2.84 8.44 2.34
C GLN A 42 3.44 7.24 3.08
N GLU A 43 4.65 7.43 3.61
CA GLU A 43 5.42 6.39 4.32
C GLU A 43 5.72 5.13 3.46
N GLY A 44 5.59 5.20 2.13
CA GLY A 44 5.92 4.08 1.26
C GLY A 44 7.43 3.90 1.08
N LYS A 45 8.03 2.94 1.79
CA LYS A 45 9.42 2.54 1.52
C LYS A 45 9.56 1.90 0.14
N TRP A 46 10.78 1.92 -0.40
CA TRP A 46 11.09 1.41 -1.73
C TRP A 46 10.52 0.01 -2.02
N ASN A 47 10.73 -0.92 -1.11
CA ASN A 47 10.22 -2.30 -1.25
C ASN A 47 8.68 -2.40 -1.18
N GLN A 48 8.01 -1.54 -0.41
CA GLN A 48 6.54 -1.47 -0.38
C GLN A 48 5.99 -0.92 -1.70
N LEU A 49 6.66 0.06 -2.30
CA LEU A 49 6.30 0.60 -3.61
C LEU A 49 6.58 -0.38 -4.76
N LEU A 50 7.69 -1.12 -4.69
CA LEU A 50 7.98 -2.22 -5.62
C LEU A 50 6.92 -3.32 -5.54
N PHE A 51 6.47 -3.65 -4.32
CA PHE A 51 5.38 -4.60 -4.15
C PHE A 51 4.10 -4.13 -4.86
N PHE A 52 3.76 -2.84 -4.82
CA PHE A 52 2.62 -2.32 -5.60
C PHE A 52 2.82 -2.45 -7.10
N ARG A 53 4.00 -2.07 -7.61
CA ARG A 53 4.33 -2.20 -9.03
C ARG A 53 4.12 -3.63 -9.53
N ASP A 54 4.46 -4.63 -8.71
CA ASP A 54 4.43 -6.03 -9.11
C ASP A 54 3.07 -6.72 -8.85
N ASN A 55 2.16 -6.10 -8.09
CA ASN A 55 0.91 -6.74 -7.63
C ASN A 55 -0.38 -5.94 -7.92
N LEU A 56 -0.32 -4.70 -8.42
CA LEU A 56 -1.50 -3.98 -8.89
C LEU A 56 -1.74 -4.28 -10.37
N SER A 57 -3.00 -4.56 -10.73
CA SER A 57 -3.46 -4.82 -12.11
C SER A 57 -3.89 -3.57 -12.86
#